data_AF-A0A505IJ90-F1
#
_entry.id   AF-A0A505IJ90-F1
#
_cell.length_a   1.000
_cell.length_b   1.000
_cell.length_c   1.000
_cell.angle_alpha   90.00
_cell.angle_beta   90.00
_cell.angle_gamma   90.00
#
_symmetry.space_group_name_H-M   'P 1'
#
loop_
_entity.id
_entity.type
_entity.pdbx_description
1 polymer ?
#
loop_
_entity_poly.entity_id
_entity_poly.type
_entity_poly.pdbx_seq_one_letter_code
_entity_poly.pdbx_strand_id
1 'polypeptide(L)'
;MVSIYTPRARSARQHSQQQLSILLCTLLALPSVLGSVLPSTAEISSGEIVNADLSAAHTTTTNTDQPLSLSLSPNIFTTTTTTANANDDTSNLTLHPRSTTTNTTSISTDTTDTSSSTFPTAFDTSLTNNFTTTTCATFFHNLLSNTTLTSCHAISLLLRDSTSFFHALTSAPTTSSILDTACASNLTTCSTALTSLASQLLQSSTCLHDYNAGNQAVVSAYTDLITYAPIYRATCLQSPETNNYCFVDAVTNTSNSVDYDVYFVPYGSAIDAAPWPTCNECLQATLNVYKEYARG
;
A
#
# COMPACT_ATOMS: atom_id res chain seq x y z
N MET A 1 62.38 -25.90 21.25
CA MET A 1 61.76 -27.21 20.94
C MET A 1 60.45 -27.25 21.72
N VAL A 2 59.30 -26.99 21.09
CA VAL A 2 58.33 -27.99 20.56
C VAL A 2 57.87 -28.96 21.67
N SER A 3 56.61 -29.26 21.95
CA SER A 3 55.24 -28.79 21.68
C SER A 3 54.31 -29.79 22.41
N ILE A 4 53.00 -29.52 22.43
CA ILE A 4 51.84 -30.45 22.55
C ILE A 4 51.44 -31.00 23.96
N TYR A 5 50.27 -30.59 24.48
CA TYR A 5 48.99 -31.34 24.49
C TYR A 5 47.93 -30.69 25.41
N THR A 6 46.71 -30.51 24.88
CA THR A 6 45.44 -30.16 25.59
C THR A 6 44.78 -31.45 26.16
N PRO A 7 43.68 -31.41 26.96
CA PRO A 7 42.32 -31.32 26.40
C PRO A 7 41.27 -30.67 27.34
N ARG A 8 40.00 -31.00 27.12
CA ARG A 8 38.75 -30.21 27.17
C ARG A 8 37.68 -30.94 28.03
N ALA A 9 36.66 -30.19 28.48
CA ALA A 9 35.21 -30.53 28.53
C ALA A 9 34.50 -30.94 29.86
N ARG A 10 33.38 -30.22 30.12
CA ARG A 10 32.01 -30.59 30.61
C ARG A 10 31.90 -31.16 32.05
N SER A 11 30.81 -31.05 32.83
CA SER A 11 29.36 -30.81 32.66
C SER A 11 28.77 -30.51 34.07
N ALA A 12 27.86 -29.54 34.25
CA ALA A 12 26.41 -29.70 34.44
C ALA A 12 25.85 -29.86 35.89
N ARG A 13 24.80 -29.05 36.12
CA ARG A 13 23.53 -29.32 36.84
C ARG A 13 23.47 -29.27 38.40
N GLN A 14 22.74 -28.24 38.86
CA GLN A 14 21.40 -28.36 39.48
C GLN A 14 21.32 -28.46 41.03
N HIS A 15 20.86 -27.36 41.65
CA HIS A 15 20.21 -27.26 42.97
C HIS A 15 18.90 -26.49 42.70
N SER A 16 17.66 -26.98 42.84
CA SER A 16 16.92 -27.74 43.86
C SER A 16 16.56 -26.97 45.14
N GLN A 17 15.28 -26.55 45.18
CA GLN A 17 14.38 -26.40 46.35
C GLN A 17 14.70 -25.27 47.37
N GLN A 18 13.77 -24.58 48.04
CA GLN A 18 12.51 -25.02 48.66
C GLN A 18 11.69 -23.79 49.22
N GLN A 19 10.35 -23.83 49.11
CA GLN A 19 9.31 -23.50 50.15
C GLN A 19 9.12 -22.05 50.72
N LEU A 20 7.98 -21.56 51.23
CA LEU A 20 6.60 -22.04 51.54
C LEU A 20 5.64 -20.82 51.80
N SER A 21 4.34 -21.07 51.71
CA SER A 21 3.09 -20.30 51.91
C SER A 21 2.91 -19.39 53.14
N ILE A 22 2.04 -18.35 53.02
CA ILE A 22 1.13 -17.87 54.09
C ILE A 22 -0.24 -17.47 53.50
N LEU A 23 -1.30 -18.11 54.04
CA LEU A 23 -2.73 -17.82 53.88
C LEU A 23 -3.13 -16.62 54.76
N LEU A 24 -4.02 -15.73 54.28
CA LEU A 24 -4.82 -14.87 55.15
C LEU A 24 -6.24 -14.70 54.60
N CYS A 25 -7.22 -15.20 55.35
CA CYS A 25 -8.65 -15.00 55.13
C CYS A 25 -9.12 -13.69 55.78
N THR A 26 -9.78 -12.82 55.02
CA THR A 26 -10.66 -11.78 55.58
C THR A 26 -11.95 -11.70 54.78
N LEU A 27 -13.04 -12.11 55.42
CA LEU A 27 -14.43 -11.87 55.06
C LEU A 27 -14.78 -10.39 55.37
N LEU A 28 -15.25 -9.65 54.37
CA LEU A 28 -16.07 -8.46 54.59
C LEU A 28 -17.25 -8.48 53.61
N ALA A 29 -18.45 -8.52 54.20
CA ALA A 29 -19.74 -8.42 53.53
C ALA A 29 -20.00 -6.97 53.07
N LEU A 30 -20.56 -6.81 51.88
CA LEU A 30 -21.22 -5.57 51.46
C LEU A 30 -22.52 -5.91 50.68
N PRO A 31 -23.56 -5.06 50.82
CA PRO A 31 -24.93 -5.40 50.48
C PRO A 31 -25.28 -5.15 49.02
N SER A 32 -26.31 -5.88 48.58
CA SER A 32 -26.97 -5.82 47.28
C SER A 32 -27.55 -4.43 47.00
N VAL A 33 -27.21 -3.84 45.85
CA VAL A 33 -27.93 -2.69 45.28
C VAL A 33 -28.43 -3.05 43.89
N LEU A 34 -29.71 -2.74 43.69
CA LEU A 34 -30.56 -3.05 42.54
C LEU A 34 -29.97 -2.54 41.22
N GLY A 35 -30.05 -3.38 40.19
CA GLY A 35 -29.77 -3.03 38.81
C GLY A 35 -30.88 -2.18 38.21
N SER A 36 -30.52 -0.99 37.74
CA SER A 36 -31.31 -0.19 36.81
C SER A 36 -30.76 -0.41 35.41
N VAL A 37 -31.66 -0.78 34.51
CA VAL A 37 -31.46 -1.02 33.08
C VAL A 37 -31.21 0.30 32.35
N LEU A 38 -30.14 0.37 31.56
CA LEU A 38 -30.02 1.26 30.38
C LEU A 38 -29.14 0.58 29.30
N PRO A 39 -29.38 0.87 28.01
CA PRO A 39 -29.06 0.00 26.89
C PRO A 39 -27.65 0.17 26.31
N SER A 40 -27.23 -0.89 25.62
CA SER A 40 -25.92 -1.18 25.05
C SER A 40 -25.30 -0.08 24.18
N THR A 41 -24.07 0.29 24.54
CA THR A 41 -23.08 0.84 23.61
C THR A 41 -22.45 -0.28 22.79
N ALA A 42 -22.24 0.00 21.51
CA ALA A 42 -21.61 -0.86 20.52
C ALA A 42 -20.26 -1.41 20.99
N GLU A 43 -20.05 -2.71 20.75
CA GLU A 43 -18.73 -3.33 20.85
C GLU A 43 -17.84 -2.83 19.72
N ILE A 44 -16.75 -2.17 20.08
CA ILE A 44 -15.57 -2.03 19.22
C ILE A 44 -14.74 -3.28 19.47
N SER A 45 -14.90 -4.28 18.60
CA SER A 45 -14.01 -5.44 18.55
C SER A 45 -12.72 -5.02 17.85
N SER A 46 -11.69 -4.69 18.65
CA SER A 46 -10.32 -4.60 18.19
C SER A 46 -9.85 -5.97 17.71
N GLY A 47 -9.81 -6.15 16.39
CA GLY A 47 -9.21 -7.32 15.75
C GLY A 47 -7.70 -7.22 15.73
N GLU A 48 -7.07 -7.96 16.64
CA GLU A 48 -5.65 -8.27 16.70
C GLU A 48 -5.24 -9.11 15.49
N ILE A 49 -4.33 -8.63 14.65
CA ILE A 49 -3.75 -9.44 13.56
C ILE A 49 -2.63 -10.29 14.16
N VAL A 50 -2.98 -11.52 14.51
CA VAL A 50 -2.05 -12.60 14.83
C VAL A 50 -1.41 -13.12 13.54
N ASN A 51 -0.09 -12.96 13.43
CA ASN A 51 0.74 -13.68 12.47
C ASN A 51 0.64 -15.19 12.68
N ALA A 52 0.05 -15.90 11.73
CA ALA A 52 0.10 -17.36 11.68
C ALA A 52 1.00 -17.83 10.52
N ASP A 53 2.17 -18.31 10.95
CA ASP A 53 3.04 -19.36 10.40
C ASP A 53 2.46 -20.17 9.22
N LEU A 54 3.18 -20.20 8.09
CA LEU A 54 3.02 -21.24 7.06
C LEU A 54 4.38 -21.86 6.75
N SER A 55 4.75 -22.83 7.60
CA SER A 55 5.80 -23.80 7.38
C SER A 55 5.19 -25.16 6.98
N ALA A 56 5.92 -25.86 6.10
CA ALA A 56 5.76 -27.22 5.57
C ALA A 56 4.93 -27.34 4.27
N ALA A 57 5.34 -28.09 3.24
CA ALA A 57 6.60 -28.71 2.88
C ALA A 57 6.45 -29.20 1.42
N HIS A 58 7.47 -29.03 0.58
CA HIS A 58 7.72 -30.00 -0.49
C HIS A 58 9.22 -30.11 -0.77
N THR A 59 9.76 -31.26 -0.41
CA THR A 59 11.12 -31.69 -0.68
C THR A 59 11.19 -32.23 -2.11
N THR A 60 12.01 -31.63 -2.98
CA THR A 60 12.69 -32.34 -4.08
C THR A 60 13.97 -31.59 -4.46
N THR A 61 15.11 -32.19 -4.14
CA THR A 61 16.48 -32.01 -4.68
C THR A 61 16.49 -32.24 -6.21
N THR A 62 17.27 -31.60 -7.11
CA THR A 62 18.67 -31.10 -7.09
C THR A 62 19.00 -30.35 -8.39
N ASN A 63 19.88 -29.33 -8.28
CA ASN A 63 20.90 -28.80 -9.22
C ASN A 63 20.52 -28.25 -10.62
N THR A 64 20.70 -26.93 -10.82
CA THR A 64 21.88 -26.34 -11.51
C THR A 64 21.81 -24.80 -11.53
N ASP A 65 22.96 -24.15 -11.30
CA ASP A 65 23.19 -22.71 -11.28
C ASP A 65 22.82 -22.01 -12.60
N GLN A 66 22.01 -20.94 -12.54
CA GLN A 66 22.09 -19.84 -13.52
C GLN A 66 21.48 -18.54 -12.93
N PRO A 67 22.16 -17.37 -13.02
CA PRO A 67 21.62 -16.13 -12.49
C PRO A 67 20.44 -15.64 -13.35
N LEU A 68 19.28 -15.46 -12.72
CA LEU A 68 18.11 -14.82 -13.31
C LEU A 68 18.33 -13.31 -13.42
N SER A 69 18.80 -12.87 -14.58
CA SER A 69 18.73 -11.47 -14.99
C SER A 69 17.27 -11.14 -15.35
N LEU A 70 16.57 -10.40 -14.48
CA LEU A 70 15.29 -9.77 -14.79
C LEU A 70 15.53 -8.60 -15.77
N SER A 71 15.47 -8.91 -17.07
CA SER A 71 15.54 -7.92 -18.14
C SER A 71 14.14 -7.38 -18.40
N LEU A 72 13.73 -6.34 -17.67
CA LEU A 72 12.57 -5.53 -18.05
C LEU A 72 12.89 -4.80 -19.36
N SER A 73 12.28 -5.23 -20.47
CA SER A 73 12.38 -4.54 -21.75
C SER A 73 11.22 -3.54 -21.89
N PRO A 74 11.47 -2.26 -22.19
CA PRO A 74 10.42 -1.30 -22.45
C PRO A 74 9.96 -1.44 -23.91
N ASN A 75 8.89 -2.19 -24.16
CA ASN A 75 8.26 -2.15 -25.48
C ASN A 75 7.38 -0.91 -25.60
N ILE A 76 7.93 0.05 -26.35
CA ILE A 76 7.32 1.25 -26.89
C ILE A 76 6.07 0.87 -27.69
N PHE A 77 4.91 1.39 -27.30
CA PHE A 77 3.70 1.32 -28.12
C PHE A 77 3.76 2.43 -29.17
N THR A 78 4.14 2.06 -30.38
CA THR A 78 4.02 2.88 -31.58
C THR A 78 2.59 2.81 -32.07
N THR A 79 1.86 3.93 -32.05
CA THR A 79 0.48 4.01 -32.56
C THR A 79 0.48 3.91 -34.08
N THR A 80 0.29 2.71 -34.63
CA THR A 80 -0.05 2.52 -36.05
C THR A 80 -1.55 2.60 -36.23
N THR A 81 -2.00 3.67 -36.89
CA THR A 81 -3.33 3.82 -37.44
C THR A 81 -3.55 2.74 -38.50
N THR A 82 -4.50 1.83 -38.30
CA THR A 82 -4.97 0.93 -39.36
C THR A 82 -6.49 0.82 -39.30
N THR A 83 -7.11 1.36 -40.34
CA THR A 83 -8.53 1.22 -40.66
C THR A 83 -8.85 -0.24 -40.97
N ALA A 84 -9.71 -0.87 -40.17
CA ALA A 84 -10.38 -2.11 -40.53
C ALA A 84 -11.82 -2.09 -39.99
N ASN A 85 -12.77 -2.08 -40.92
CA ASN A 85 -14.19 -2.31 -40.64
C ASN A 85 -14.39 -3.80 -40.32
N ALA A 86 -14.87 -4.10 -39.12
CA ALA A 86 -15.60 -5.32 -38.82
C ALA A 86 -16.54 -5.03 -37.65
N ASN A 87 -17.84 -5.22 -37.89
CA ASN A 87 -18.87 -5.14 -36.85
C ASN A 87 -18.68 -6.31 -35.89
N ASP A 88 -18.20 -6.02 -34.68
CA ASP A 88 -18.33 -6.89 -33.52
C ASP A 88 -18.77 -6.01 -32.34
N ASP A 89 -19.95 -6.29 -31.82
CA ASP A 89 -20.64 -5.51 -30.79
C ASP A 89 -20.10 -5.90 -29.41
N THR A 90 -18.78 -5.78 -29.24
CA THR A 90 -18.14 -5.70 -27.93
C THR A 90 -17.93 -4.23 -27.65
N SER A 91 -18.79 -3.65 -26.82
CA SER A 91 -18.57 -2.33 -26.23
C SER A 91 -17.22 -2.36 -25.52
N ASN A 92 -16.20 -1.82 -26.18
CA ASN A 92 -14.90 -1.58 -25.58
C ASN A 92 -15.11 -0.45 -24.56
N LEU A 93 -15.50 -0.84 -23.34
CA LEU A 93 -15.74 0.05 -22.20
C LEU A 93 -14.40 0.59 -21.70
N THR A 94 -13.78 1.45 -22.50
CA THR A 94 -12.58 2.17 -22.11
C THR A 94 -13.05 3.40 -21.35
N LEU A 95 -13.12 3.30 -20.03
CA LEU A 95 -13.20 4.48 -19.17
C LEU A 95 -11.88 5.23 -19.31
N HIS A 96 -11.95 6.55 -19.52
CA HIS A 96 -10.78 7.39 -19.74
C HIS A 96 -10.54 8.31 -18.55
N PRO A 97 -9.28 8.74 -18.30
CA PRO A 97 -8.99 9.80 -17.37
C PRO A 97 -9.75 11.09 -17.71
N ARG A 98 -10.08 11.87 -16.66
CA ARG A 98 -10.67 13.21 -16.80
C ARG A 98 -9.87 14.02 -17.81
N SER A 99 -10.48 14.37 -18.93
CA SER A 99 -9.93 15.41 -19.80
C SER A 99 -10.14 16.75 -19.12
N THR A 100 -9.07 17.43 -18.70
CA THR A 100 -9.14 18.79 -18.19
C THR A 100 -9.51 19.75 -19.33
N THR A 101 -10.79 19.86 -19.66
CA THR A 101 -11.30 21.04 -20.37
C THR A 101 -11.35 22.17 -19.35
N THR A 102 -10.43 23.13 -19.46
CA THR A 102 -10.50 24.41 -18.73
C THR A 102 -11.76 25.17 -19.13
N ASN A 103 -12.89 24.84 -18.51
CA ASN A 103 -14.03 25.74 -18.46
C ASN A 103 -13.86 26.59 -17.21
N THR A 104 -13.36 27.81 -17.39
CA THR A 104 -13.39 28.87 -16.38
C THR A 104 -14.84 29.29 -16.12
N THR A 105 -15.55 28.51 -15.31
CA THR A 105 -16.74 28.97 -14.60
C THR A 105 -16.32 29.37 -13.20
N SER A 106 -16.19 30.68 -13.00
CA SER A 106 -15.97 31.29 -11.69
C SER A 106 -17.17 31.02 -10.78
N ILE A 107 -17.04 30.04 -9.90
CA ILE A 107 -17.95 29.86 -8.76
C ILE A 107 -17.42 30.76 -7.64
N SER A 108 -18.21 31.75 -7.22
CA SER A 108 -17.95 32.52 -6.00
C SER A 108 -18.12 31.61 -4.80
N THR A 109 -17.03 31.32 -4.09
CA THR A 109 -17.07 30.71 -2.76
C THR A 109 -16.84 31.76 -1.70
N ASP A 110 -17.72 31.75 -0.72
CA ASP A 110 -17.70 32.58 0.48
C ASP A 110 -16.38 32.38 1.26
N THR A 111 -15.95 33.43 1.94
CA THR A 111 -14.60 33.54 2.52
C THR A 111 -14.60 32.93 3.92
N THR A 112 -14.10 31.71 4.12
CA THR A 112 -13.58 31.20 5.42
C THR A 112 -12.93 29.82 5.26
N ASP A 113 -11.63 29.81 4.93
CA ASP A 113 -10.57 29.02 5.59
C ASP A 113 -9.38 28.88 4.63
N THR A 114 -8.35 29.69 4.86
CA THR A 114 -7.01 29.51 4.30
C THR A 114 -6.34 28.31 4.97
N SER A 115 -6.82 27.11 4.69
CA SER A 115 -5.95 25.94 4.68
C SER A 115 -5.38 25.86 3.28
N SER A 116 -4.10 26.21 3.11
CA SER A 116 -3.39 25.82 1.91
C SER A 116 -3.49 24.30 1.83
N SER A 117 -4.32 23.75 0.94
CA SER A 117 -4.43 22.31 0.77
C SER A 117 -3.14 21.82 0.11
N THR A 118 -2.09 21.65 0.90
CA THR A 118 -0.85 21.04 0.45
C THR A 118 -1.17 19.61 0.05
N PHE A 119 -0.70 19.21 -1.13
CA PHE A 119 -0.85 17.85 -1.60
C PHE A 119 -0.32 16.86 -0.54
N PRO A 120 -0.99 15.72 -0.28
CA PRO A 120 -0.57 14.77 0.74
C PRO A 120 0.88 14.31 0.56
N THR A 121 1.55 14.05 1.68
CA THR A 121 2.95 13.63 1.68
C THR A 121 3.05 12.13 1.95
N ALA A 122 3.86 11.43 1.15
CA ALA A 122 4.15 10.03 1.38
C ALA A 122 5.01 9.84 2.64
N PHE A 123 4.82 8.73 3.35
CA PHE A 123 5.55 8.37 4.57
C PHE A 123 5.41 9.37 5.74
N ASP A 124 4.28 10.10 5.80
CA ASP A 124 3.97 11.04 6.90
C ASP A 124 3.27 10.37 8.11
N THR A 125 2.93 9.08 8.01
CA THR A 125 2.39 8.23 9.09
C THR A 125 3.40 7.98 10.20
N SER A 126 4.64 7.69 9.82
CA SER A 126 5.85 7.72 10.66
C SER A 126 6.97 7.01 9.90
N LEU A 127 7.83 7.77 9.21
CA LEU A 127 9.08 7.21 8.73
C LEU A 127 9.97 6.91 9.95
N THR A 128 9.87 5.70 10.48
CA THR A 128 10.73 5.29 11.59
C THR A 128 12.17 5.18 11.09
N ASN A 129 13.12 5.80 11.78
CA ASN A 129 14.56 5.71 11.46
C ASN A 129 15.16 4.32 11.74
N ASN A 130 14.37 3.26 11.60
CA ASN A 130 14.75 1.87 11.85
C ASN A 130 15.55 1.28 10.68
N PHE A 131 16.36 2.09 10.00
CA PHE A 131 17.27 1.63 8.96
C PHE A 131 18.52 1.05 9.61
N THR A 132 18.90 -0.16 9.18
CA THR A 132 20.13 -0.83 9.59
C THR A 132 21.36 -0.20 8.94
N THR A 133 21.18 0.48 7.79
CA THR A 133 22.26 1.18 7.07
C THR A 133 22.06 2.69 7.01
N THR A 134 23.15 3.44 7.13
CA THR A 134 23.13 4.91 6.96
C THR A 134 22.89 5.33 5.51
N THR A 135 23.27 4.48 4.55
CA THR A 135 23.01 4.69 3.12
C THR A 135 21.51 4.66 2.83
N CYS A 136 20.76 3.75 3.46
CA CYS A 136 19.33 3.69 3.24
C CYS A 136 18.58 4.88 3.86
N ALA A 137 18.93 5.28 5.08
CA ALA A 137 18.38 6.48 5.69
C ALA A 137 18.61 7.73 4.81
N THR A 138 19.83 7.86 4.25
CA THR A 138 20.17 8.96 3.32
C THR A 138 19.35 8.89 2.04
N PHE A 139 19.17 7.69 1.48
CA PHE A 139 18.34 7.50 0.30
C PHE A 139 16.90 7.92 0.54
N PHE A 140 16.27 7.53 1.65
CA PHE A 140 14.90 7.91 1.97
C PHE A 140 14.72 9.42 2.12
N HIS A 141 15.66 10.10 2.79
CA HIS A 141 15.65 11.56 2.87
C HIS A 141 15.72 12.22 1.46
N ASN A 142 16.57 11.68 0.58
CA ASN A 142 16.70 12.17 -0.79
C ASN A 142 15.49 11.81 -1.66
N LEU A 143 14.89 10.64 -1.44
CA LEU A 143 13.71 10.16 -2.15
C LEU A 143 12.53 11.09 -1.88
N LEU A 144 12.24 11.39 -0.62
CA LEU A 144 11.10 12.23 -0.22
C LEU A 144 11.27 13.70 -0.60
N SER A 145 12.50 14.16 -0.80
CA SER A 145 12.81 15.52 -1.30
C SER A 145 13.04 15.58 -2.81
N ASN A 146 12.97 14.44 -3.52
CA ASN A 146 13.22 14.37 -4.94
C ASN A 146 12.11 15.10 -5.71
N THR A 147 12.45 16.17 -6.41
CA THR A 147 11.48 17.01 -7.15
C THR A 147 10.78 16.27 -8.28
N THR A 148 11.44 15.29 -8.89
CA THR A 148 10.79 14.45 -9.91
C THR A 148 9.70 13.60 -9.26
N LEU A 149 9.99 12.97 -8.12
CA LEU A 149 9.01 12.18 -7.37
C LEU A 149 7.84 13.03 -6.90
N THR A 150 8.11 14.18 -6.28
CA THR A 150 7.05 15.03 -5.73
C THR A 150 6.17 15.66 -6.82
N SER A 151 6.71 15.92 -8.02
CA SER A 151 5.91 16.37 -9.18
C SER A 151 4.99 15.30 -9.78
N CYS A 152 5.24 14.03 -9.47
CA CYS A 152 4.45 12.92 -9.98
C CYS A 152 3.19 12.65 -9.17
N HIS A 153 3.05 13.26 -7.99
CA HIS A 153 1.83 13.22 -7.17
C HIS A 153 1.28 11.79 -7.04
N ALA A 154 2.18 10.82 -6.86
CA ALA A 154 1.89 9.42 -7.02
C ALA A 154 0.98 8.90 -5.91
N ILE A 155 -0.29 8.65 -6.25
CA ILE A 155 -1.26 8.01 -5.34
C ILE A 155 -0.73 6.67 -4.82
N SER A 156 0.11 5.98 -5.60
CA SER A 156 0.71 4.72 -5.18
C SER A 156 1.57 4.83 -3.91
N LEU A 157 2.20 5.98 -3.65
CA LEU A 157 2.96 6.26 -2.44
C LEU A 157 2.11 6.77 -1.28
N LEU A 158 0.85 7.11 -1.54
CA LEU A 158 -0.07 7.68 -0.55
C LEU A 158 -1.01 6.63 0.04
N LEU A 159 -1.41 5.63 -0.76
CA LEU A 159 -2.43 4.65 -0.40
C LEU A 159 -2.13 3.82 0.85
N ARG A 160 -0.86 3.65 1.22
CA ARG A 160 -0.46 2.84 2.38
C ARG A 160 0.34 3.62 3.42
N ASP A 161 0.99 4.70 3.00
CA ASP A 161 2.00 5.36 3.82
C ASP A 161 1.71 6.85 4.10
N SER A 162 0.50 7.35 3.82
CA SER A 162 0.13 8.76 4.03
C SER A 162 -1.13 8.99 4.89
N THR A 163 -0.93 9.44 6.13
CA THR A 163 -1.97 9.92 7.05
C THR A 163 -2.72 11.12 6.47
N SER A 164 -2.01 12.06 5.84
CA SER A 164 -2.68 13.21 5.23
C SER A 164 -3.60 12.80 4.08
N PHE A 165 -3.23 11.77 3.32
CA PHE A 165 -4.12 11.19 2.32
C PHE A 165 -5.30 10.46 2.97
N PHE A 166 -5.06 9.65 4.01
CA PHE A 166 -6.14 8.96 4.74
C PHE A 166 -7.17 9.93 5.32
N HIS A 167 -6.72 11.09 5.82
CA HIS A 167 -7.63 12.14 6.24
C HIS A 167 -8.41 12.74 5.07
N ALA A 168 -7.76 12.94 3.92
CA ALA A 168 -8.45 13.43 2.73
C ALA A 168 -9.54 12.47 2.22
N LEU A 169 -9.37 11.15 2.38
CA LEU A 169 -10.35 10.13 2.00
C LEU A 169 -11.71 10.29 2.68
N THR A 170 -11.78 11.01 3.82
CA THR A 170 -13.06 11.27 4.50
C THR A 170 -13.90 12.37 3.82
N SER A 171 -13.39 12.96 2.73
CA SER A 171 -14.02 14.05 1.99
C SER A 171 -13.93 13.77 0.48
N ALA A 172 -15.07 13.50 -0.15
CA ALA A 172 -15.13 13.25 -1.59
C ALA A 172 -14.53 14.42 -2.41
N PRO A 173 -14.89 15.70 -2.15
CA PRO A 173 -14.32 16.83 -2.89
C PRO A 173 -12.80 16.98 -2.69
N THR A 174 -12.31 16.74 -1.47
CA THR A 174 -10.87 16.81 -1.18
C THR A 174 -10.11 15.70 -1.91
N THR A 175 -10.66 14.47 -1.89
CA THR A 175 -10.10 13.33 -2.62
C THR A 175 -10.09 13.59 -4.13
N SER A 176 -11.19 14.09 -4.69
CA SER A 176 -11.26 14.45 -6.12
C SER A 176 -10.21 15.51 -6.49
N SER A 177 -10.00 16.55 -5.67
CA SER A 177 -8.97 17.58 -5.91
C SER A 177 -7.53 17.03 -5.90
N ILE A 178 -7.25 16.07 -5.01
CA ILE A 178 -5.97 15.35 -4.99
C ILE A 178 -5.80 14.52 -6.26
N LEU A 179 -6.85 13.82 -6.70
CA LEU A 179 -6.82 13.04 -7.93
C LEU A 179 -6.72 13.92 -9.18
N ASP A 180 -7.36 15.08 -9.22
CA ASP A 180 -7.20 16.05 -10.32
C ASP A 180 -5.72 16.43 -10.49
N THR A 181 -5.04 16.69 -9.37
CA THR A 181 -3.61 17.01 -9.35
C THR A 181 -2.76 15.81 -9.79
N ALA A 182 -3.01 14.62 -9.22
CA ALA A 182 -2.26 13.41 -9.52
C ALA A 182 -2.42 12.95 -10.98
N CYS A 183 -3.64 12.98 -11.50
CA CYS A 183 -3.98 12.55 -12.85
C CYS A 183 -3.52 13.54 -13.93
N ALA A 184 -3.14 14.78 -13.56
CA ALA A 184 -2.51 15.72 -14.47
C ALA A 184 -1.01 15.42 -14.74
N SER A 185 -0.36 14.60 -13.91
CA SER A 185 1.05 14.23 -14.08
C SER A 185 1.28 13.38 -15.34
N ASN A 186 2.44 13.54 -15.98
CA ASN A 186 2.79 12.75 -17.17
C ASN A 186 3.11 11.29 -16.79
N LEU A 187 2.21 10.38 -17.13
CA LEU A 187 2.32 8.95 -16.79
C LEU A 187 3.66 8.33 -17.25
N THR A 188 4.12 8.60 -18.47
CA THR A 188 5.35 7.99 -19.01
C THR A 188 6.59 8.48 -18.27
N THR A 189 6.70 9.80 -18.08
CA THR A 189 7.82 10.41 -17.33
C THR A 189 7.85 9.90 -15.90
N CYS A 190 6.70 9.90 -15.22
CA CYS A 190 6.62 9.49 -13.83
C CYS A 190 6.84 7.99 -13.66
N SER A 191 6.27 7.14 -14.51
CA SER A 191 6.52 5.69 -14.48
C SER A 191 8.00 5.38 -14.65
N THR A 192 8.68 6.08 -15.56
CA THR A 192 10.13 5.92 -15.79
C THR A 192 10.93 6.35 -14.56
N ALA A 193 10.58 7.50 -13.98
CA ALA A 193 11.26 8.03 -12.79
C ALA A 193 11.09 7.10 -11.57
N LEU A 194 9.86 6.68 -11.27
CA LEU A 194 9.58 5.83 -10.11
C LEU A 194 10.20 4.42 -10.28
N THR A 195 10.19 3.85 -11.49
CA THR A 195 10.89 2.59 -11.79
C THR A 195 12.41 2.72 -11.61
N SER A 196 12.99 3.85 -12.01
CA SER A 196 14.42 4.12 -11.79
C SER A 196 14.76 4.24 -10.30
N LEU A 197 13.92 4.91 -9.52
CA LEU A 197 14.08 5.01 -8.06
C LEU A 197 13.94 3.65 -7.38
N ALA A 198 12.99 2.80 -7.81
CA ALA A 198 12.85 1.44 -7.31
C ALA A 198 14.12 0.60 -7.57
N SER A 199 14.70 0.75 -8.76
CA SER A 199 15.95 0.07 -9.13
C SER A 199 17.14 0.55 -8.28
N GLN A 200 17.22 1.86 -8.01
CA GLN A 200 18.25 2.43 -7.14
C GLN A 200 18.13 1.98 -5.68
N LEU A 201 16.90 1.83 -5.17
CA LEU A 201 16.61 1.34 -3.82
C LEU A 201 17.23 -0.06 -3.61
N LEU A 202 17.14 -0.94 -4.62
CA LEU A 202 17.70 -2.29 -4.59
C LEU A 202 19.22 -2.37 -4.85
N GLN A 203 19.93 -1.25 -4.97
CA GLN A 203 21.40 -1.28 -5.04
C GLN A 203 22.01 -1.56 -3.66
N SER A 204 23.11 -2.33 -3.64
CA SER A 204 23.86 -2.65 -2.42
C SER A 204 24.41 -1.42 -1.69
N SER A 205 24.69 -0.35 -2.44
CA SER A 205 25.11 0.95 -1.92
C SER A 205 23.96 1.81 -1.35
N THR A 206 22.72 1.32 -1.42
CA THR A 206 21.52 2.08 -1.09
C THR A 206 20.76 1.37 0.05
N CYS A 207 19.67 0.65 -0.26
CA CYS A 207 18.79 0.02 0.71
C CYS A 207 18.71 -1.51 0.56
N LEU A 208 19.49 -2.16 -0.31
CA LEU A 208 19.35 -3.61 -0.56
C LEU A 208 19.47 -4.45 0.72
N HIS A 209 20.35 -4.08 1.65
CA HIS A 209 20.48 -4.79 2.93
C HIS A 209 19.19 -4.70 3.76
N ASP A 210 18.64 -3.50 3.91
CA ASP A 210 17.39 -3.26 4.62
C ASP A 210 16.18 -3.92 3.92
N TYR A 211 16.16 -3.91 2.59
CA TYR A 211 15.13 -4.59 1.80
C TYR A 211 15.15 -6.10 2.04
N ASN A 212 16.32 -6.73 1.96
CA ASN A 212 16.48 -8.17 2.20
C ASN A 212 16.20 -8.56 3.65
N ALA A 213 16.40 -7.63 4.59
CA ALA A 213 16.05 -7.82 6.00
C ALA A 213 14.55 -7.64 6.27
N GLY A 214 13.73 -7.33 5.26
CA GLY A 214 12.30 -7.12 5.40
C GLY A 214 11.94 -5.83 6.14
N ASN A 215 12.79 -4.79 6.06
CA ASN A 215 12.45 -3.50 6.64
C ASN A 215 11.16 -2.96 6.00
N GLN A 216 10.10 -2.79 6.81
CA GLN A 216 8.77 -2.44 6.31
C GLN A 216 8.77 -1.16 5.46
N ALA A 217 9.47 -0.10 5.87
CA ALA A 217 9.49 1.15 5.10
C ALA A 217 10.15 0.95 3.73
N VAL A 218 11.23 0.17 3.68
CA VAL A 218 11.97 -0.13 2.44
C VAL A 218 11.15 -1.02 1.50
N VAL A 219 10.50 -2.05 2.04
CA VAL A 219 9.61 -2.92 1.27
C VAL A 219 8.39 -2.15 0.76
N SER A 220 7.73 -1.36 1.62
CA SER A 220 6.61 -0.49 1.23
C SER A 220 7.02 0.44 0.08
N ALA A 221 8.10 1.22 0.26
CA ALA A 221 8.56 2.16 -0.75
C ALA A 221 8.89 1.48 -2.09
N TYR A 222 9.56 0.33 -2.06
CA TYR A 222 9.82 -0.43 -3.29
C TYR A 222 8.51 -0.81 -4.00
N THR A 223 7.56 -1.40 -3.27
CA THR A 223 6.26 -1.79 -3.83
C THR A 223 5.48 -0.57 -4.35
N ASP A 224 5.45 0.54 -3.62
CA ASP A 224 4.74 1.76 -4.03
C ASP A 224 5.31 2.38 -5.31
N LEU A 225 6.65 2.31 -5.47
CA LEU A 225 7.34 2.81 -6.65
C LEU A 225 7.02 1.96 -7.89
N ILE A 226 7.03 0.63 -7.78
CA ILE A 226 6.77 -0.26 -8.92
C ILE A 226 5.28 -0.37 -9.27
N THR A 227 4.38 -0.06 -8.34
CA THR A 227 2.91 -0.10 -8.55
C THR A 227 2.34 1.23 -9.07
N TYR A 228 3.18 2.24 -9.30
CA TYR A 228 2.73 3.56 -9.76
C TYR A 228 1.81 3.50 -10.97
N ALA A 229 2.23 2.84 -12.04
CA ALA A 229 1.49 2.85 -13.30
C ALA A 229 0.10 2.19 -13.22
N PRO A 230 -0.06 0.97 -12.65
CA PRO A 230 -1.39 0.38 -12.50
C PRO A 230 -2.28 1.19 -11.55
N ILE A 231 -1.74 1.71 -10.45
CA ILE A 231 -2.51 2.53 -9.50
C ILE A 231 -2.95 3.84 -10.14
N TYR A 232 -2.04 4.58 -10.77
CA TYR A 232 -2.36 5.82 -11.48
C TYR A 232 -3.52 5.62 -12.45
N ARG A 233 -3.45 4.59 -13.30
CA ARG A 233 -4.50 4.32 -14.29
C ARG A 233 -5.82 4.00 -13.62
N ALA A 234 -5.84 3.15 -12.60
CA ALA A 234 -7.04 2.77 -11.89
C ALA A 234 -7.68 3.95 -11.14
N THR A 235 -6.90 4.74 -10.42
CA THR A 235 -7.42 5.86 -9.62
C THR A 235 -7.91 7.02 -10.48
N CYS A 236 -7.38 7.14 -11.70
CA CYS A 236 -7.80 8.16 -12.66
C CYS A 236 -9.03 7.80 -13.49
N LEU A 237 -9.58 6.58 -13.35
CA LEU A 237 -10.82 6.19 -14.04
C LEU A 237 -12.01 7.03 -13.54
N GLN A 238 -12.91 7.39 -14.45
CA GLN A 238 -14.11 8.15 -14.14
C GLN A 238 -15.36 7.30 -14.32
N SER A 239 -16.27 7.40 -13.37
CA SER A 239 -17.59 6.79 -13.42
C SER A 239 -18.49 7.61 -14.36
N PRO A 240 -19.08 7.00 -15.40
CA PRO A 240 -20.07 7.69 -16.23
C PRO A 240 -21.40 7.90 -15.50
N GLU A 241 -21.66 7.18 -14.41
CA GLU A 241 -22.89 7.28 -13.63
C GLU A 241 -22.87 8.50 -12.68
N THR A 242 -21.76 8.70 -11.97
CA THR A 242 -21.63 9.75 -10.93
C THR A 242 -20.87 10.98 -11.44
N ASN A 243 -20.20 10.86 -12.58
CA ASN A 243 -19.27 11.87 -13.11
C ASN A 243 -18.12 12.20 -12.14
N ASN A 244 -17.80 11.28 -11.22
CA ASN A 244 -16.68 11.35 -10.28
C ASN A 244 -15.60 10.31 -10.63
N TYR A 245 -14.47 10.33 -9.93
CA TYR A 245 -13.49 9.24 -10.02
C TYR A 245 -14.07 7.96 -9.43
N CYS A 246 -13.84 6.83 -10.11
CA CYS A 246 -14.21 5.51 -9.61
C CYS A 246 -13.62 5.24 -8.22
N PHE A 247 -12.41 5.74 -7.96
CA PHE A 247 -11.77 5.66 -6.65
C PHE A 247 -12.52 6.43 -5.56
N VAL A 248 -13.10 7.59 -5.91
CA VAL A 248 -13.86 8.41 -4.96
C VAL A 248 -15.20 7.72 -4.64
N ASP A 249 -15.86 7.16 -5.66
CA ASP A 249 -17.07 6.38 -5.46
C ASP A 249 -16.80 5.17 -4.54
N ALA A 250 -15.68 4.47 -4.77
CA ALA A 250 -15.24 3.33 -3.96
C ALA A 250 -14.96 3.70 -2.50
N VAL A 251 -14.13 4.72 -2.25
CA VAL A 251 -13.73 5.09 -0.88
C VAL A 251 -14.87 5.70 -0.06
N THR A 252 -15.86 6.27 -0.73
CA THR A 252 -17.05 6.84 -0.08
C THR A 252 -18.21 5.85 0.01
N ASN A 253 -18.08 4.64 -0.56
CA ASN A 253 -19.10 3.61 -0.48
C ASN A 253 -19.13 2.95 0.91
N THR A 254 -19.92 3.53 1.80
CA THR A 254 -20.16 2.99 3.15
C THR A 254 -21.01 1.71 3.17
N SER A 255 -21.60 1.31 2.04
CA SER A 255 -22.41 0.09 1.92
C SER A 255 -21.59 -1.15 1.56
N ASN A 256 -20.42 -0.97 0.93
CA ASN A 256 -19.50 -2.05 0.58
C ASN A 256 -18.05 -1.56 0.56
N SER A 257 -17.33 -1.73 1.67
CA SER A 257 -15.93 -1.27 1.77
C SER A 257 -14.97 -2.02 0.85
N VAL A 258 -15.35 -3.20 0.34
CA VAL A 258 -14.51 -4.00 -0.57
C VAL A 258 -14.33 -3.33 -1.93
N ASP A 259 -15.19 -2.36 -2.26
CA ASP A 259 -14.99 -1.50 -3.43
C ASP A 259 -13.69 -0.69 -3.33
N TYR A 260 -13.27 -0.33 -2.12
CA TYR A 260 -11.99 0.32 -1.88
C TYR A 260 -10.82 -0.68 -1.89
N ASP A 261 -11.02 -1.90 -1.35
CA ASP A 261 -9.99 -2.95 -1.26
C ASP A 261 -9.41 -3.34 -2.63
N VAL A 262 -10.19 -3.20 -3.72
CA VAL A 262 -9.71 -3.48 -5.08
C VAL A 262 -8.48 -2.64 -5.45
N TYR A 263 -8.35 -1.42 -4.92
CA TYR A 263 -7.21 -0.55 -5.19
C TYR A 263 -5.91 -1.01 -4.51
N PHE A 264 -5.99 -2.03 -3.65
CA PHE A 264 -4.83 -2.64 -3.00
C PHE A 264 -4.33 -3.91 -3.72
N VAL A 265 -5.02 -4.36 -4.77
CA VAL A 265 -4.63 -5.56 -5.55
C VAL A 265 -3.23 -5.43 -6.17
N PRO A 266 -2.81 -4.28 -6.76
CA PRO A 266 -1.45 -4.14 -7.29
C PRO A 266 -0.35 -4.30 -6.24
N TYR A 267 -0.67 -4.12 -4.95
CA TYR A 267 0.26 -4.33 -3.84
C TYR A 267 0.34 -5.79 -3.38
N GLY A 268 -0.39 -6.69 -4.03
CA GLY A 268 -0.46 -8.12 -3.69
C GLY A 268 -1.63 -8.50 -2.78
N SER A 269 -2.57 -7.58 -2.49
CA SER A 269 -3.77 -7.92 -1.73
C SER A 269 -4.70 -8.79 -2.57
N ALA A 270 -5.18 -9.90 -2.01
CA ALA A 270 -6.14 -10.77 -2.67
C ALA A 270 -7.57 -10.44 -2.21
N ILE A 271 -8.52 -10.53 -3.14
CA ILE A 271 -9.94 -10.57 -2.84
C ILE A 271 -10.38 -12.00 -3.15
N ASP A 272 -10.33 -12.87 -2.13
CA ASP A 272 -10.51 -14.32 -2.25
C ASP A 272 -11.75 -14.85 -1.50
N ALA A 273 -12.43 -13.97 -0.76
CA ALA A 273 -13.65 -14.29 -0.02
C ALA A 273 -14.66 -13.14 -0.06
N ALA A 274 -15.91 -13.48 0.23
CA ALA A 274 -16.99 -12.50 0.39
C ALA A 274 -16.75 -11.59 1.63
N PRO A 275 -17.26 -10.35 1.64
CA PRO A 275 -18.06 -9.70 0.59
C PRO A 275 -17.23 -9.39 -0.67
N TRP A 276 -17.88 -9.41 -1.84
CA TRP A 276 -17.24 -9.11 -3.12
C TRP A 276 -17.44 -7.64 -3.48
N PRO A 277 -16.51 -7.02 -4.25
CA PRO A 277 -16.75 -5.70 -4.81
C PRO A 277 -18.04 -5.65 -5.64
N THR A 278 -18.67 -4.49 -5.63
CA THR A 278 -19.85 -4.18 -6.43
C THR A 278 -19.51 -4.33 -7.91
N CYS A 279 -20.20 -5.24 -8.60
CA CYS A 279 -19.99 -5.47 -10.03
C CYS A 279 -20.59 -4.31 -10.84
N ASN A 280 -19.77 -3.30 -11.13
CA ASN A 280 -20.13 -2.12 -11.93
C ASN A 280 -19.03 -1.81 -12.96
N GLU A 281 -19.26 -0.77 -13.77
CA GLU A 281 -18.34 -0.33 -14.82
C GLU A 281 -16.96 0.06 -14.27
N CYS A 282 -16.92 0.69 -13.09
CA CYS A 282 -15.69 1.08 -12.41
C CYS A 282 -14.83 -0.12 -12.02
N LEU A 283 -15.45 -1.16 -11.43
CA LEU A 283 -14.74 -2.40 -11.10
C LEU A 283 -14.19 -3.06 -12.37
N GLN A 284 -15.02 -3.18 -13.41
CA GLN A 284 -14.61 -3.83 -14.65
C GLN A 284 -13.42 -3.11 -15.30
N ALA A 285 -13.47 -1.78 -15.38
CA ALA A 285 -12.38 -0.98 -15.94
C ALA A 285 -11.11 -1.06 -15.07
N THR A 286 -11.25 -1.04 -13.74
CA THR A 286 -10.12 -1.18 -12.80
C THR A 286 -9.43 -2.53 -12.96
N LEU A 287 -10.19 -3.62 -13.03
CA LEU A 287 -9.63 -4.96 -13.24
C LEU A 287 -9.03 -5.12 -14.64
N ASN A 288 -9.58 -4.46 -15.66
CA ASN A 288 -8.98 -4.42 -17.00
C ASN A 288 -7.60 -3.73 -16.97
N VAL A 289 -7.45 -2.63 -16.22
CA VAL A 289 -6.13 -2.00 -15.99
C VAL A 289 -5.18 -3.02 -15.35
N TYR A 290 -5.55 -3.66 -14.25
CA TYR A 290 -4.65 -4.58 -13.55
C TYR A 290 -4.26 -5.80 -14.38
N LYS A 291 -5.19 -6.31 -15.20
CA LYS A 291 -4.92 -7.41 -16.15
C LYS A 291 -3.82 -7.07 -17.17
N GLU A 292 -3.65 -5.81 -17.56
CA GLU A 292 -2.56 -5.38 -18.45
C GLU A 292 -1.19 -5.50 -17.78
N TYR A 293 -1.13 -5.22 -16.47
CA TYR A 293 0.12 -5.25 -15.69
C TYR A 293 0.43 -6.64 -15.10
N ALA A 294 -0.55 -7.53 -15.00
CA ALA A 294 -0.34 -8.91 -14.55
C ALA A 294 0.36 -9.82 -15.58
N ARG A 295 0.59 -9.34 -16.82
CA ARG A 295 1.23 -10.10 -17.90
C ARG A 295 2.74 -9.84 -18.04
N GLY A 296 3.37 -9.26 -17.01
CA GLY A 296 4.80 -8.96 -16.96
C GLY A 296 5.66 -10.12 -16.47
#